data_AF-A0AAV4YSG7-F1
#
_entry.id   AF-A0AAV4YSG7-F1
#
_cell.length_a   1.000
_cell.length_b   1.000
_cell.length_c   1.000
_cell.angle_alpha   90.00
_cell.angle_beta   90.00
_cell.angle_gamma   90.00
#
_symmetry.space_group_name_H-M   'P 1'
#
loop_
_entity.id
_entity.type
_entity.pdbx_description
1 polymer ?
#
loop_
_entity_poly.entity_id
_entity_poly.type
_entity_poly.pdbx_seq_one_letter_code
_entity_poly.pdbx_strand_id
1 'polypeptide(L)'
;MVIGMMLLADRHDVISQLDQIRQATNGKRVRKTTIRYVWAREQTAEAVVPHYHLMFFLNGEAYCSLGNFKSKNMNLANKIRVAWHRAVFEEDLSIDFCTERGLVQFSEKGQHEIFSDDPVAIKKVLLHAAYLAKRETKRRGVGYQCFGGTNK
;
A
#
# COMPACT_ATOMS: atom_id res chain seq x y z
N MET A 1 0.67 -7.40 -7.88
CA MET A 1 -0.24 -8.19 -7.04
C MET A 1 0.59 -8.53 -5.84
N VAL A 2 0.31 -7.92 -4.69
CA VAL A 2 1.33 -7.73 -3.65
C VAL A 2 1.67 -9.09 -2.99
N ILE A 3 2.84 -9.67 -3.23
CA ILE A 3 3.29 -10.96 -2.68
C ILE A 3 4.40 -10.69 -1.68
N GLY A 4 4.24 -11.16 -0.42
CA GLY A 4 5.24 -11.05 0.63
C GLY A 4 4.66 -10.95 2.04
N MET A 5 5.03 -11.91 2.89
CA MET A 5 4.80 -11.86 4.33
C MET A 5 5.73 -10.83 4.94
N MET A 6 5.16 -9.89 5.70
CA MET A 6 5.91 -8.85 6.39
C MET A 6 5.52 -8.83 7.87
N LEU A 7 6.46 -9.25 8.71
CA LEU A 7 6.51 -8.85 10.11
C LEU A 7 7.17 -7.46 10.16
N LEU A 8 6.38 -6.41 9.97
CA LEU A 8 6.78 -5.06 10.34
C LEU A 8 5.76 -4.58 11.35
N ALA A 9 6.01 -4.86 12.62
CA ALA A 9 5.33 -4.12 13.69
C ALA A 9 5.99 -2.75 13.91
N ASP A 10 7.28 -2.57 13.54
CA ASP A 10 8.07 -1.44 14.08
C ASP A 10 8.62 -0.39 13.08
N ARG A 11 8.50 -0.52 11.74
CA ARG A 11 9.12 0.48 10.81
C ARG A 11 8.23 1.13 9.77
N HIS A 12 6.91 1.21 10.00
CA HIS A 12 6.01 1.93 9.08
C HIS A 12 6.28 3.44 9.03
N ASP A 13 6.81 4.00 10.12
CA ASP A 13 7.06 5.43 10.23
C ASP A 13 8.34 5.86 9.48
N VAL A 14 9.30 4.96 9.26
CA VAL A 14 10.61 5.29 8.67
C VAL A 14 10.48 5.78 7.22
N ILE A 15 9.66 5.14 6.39
CA ILE A 15 9.51 5.53 4.98
C ILE A 15 8.81 6.90 4.85
N SER A 16 7.79 7.14 5.67
CA SER A 16 7.12 8.45 5.75
C SER A 16 8.09 9.55 6.21
N GLN A 17 8.88 9.28 7.26
CA GLN A 17 9.87 10.21 7.79
C GLN A 17 10.96 10.54 6.77
N LEU A 18 11.53 9.53 6.10
CA LEU A 18 12.52 9.73 5.05
C LEU A 18 11.98 10.57 3.89
N ASP A 19 10.72 10.37 3.53
CA ASP A 19 10.08 11.19 2.49
C ASP A 19 9.88 12.64 2.93
N GLN A 20 9.45 12.85 4.18
CA GLN A 20 9.31 14.19 4.76
C GLN A 20 10.67 14.92 4.81
N ILE A 21 11.74 14.22 5.20
CA ILE A 21 13.12 14.77 5.19
C ILE A 21 13.51 15.18 3.77
N ARG A 22 13.30 14.30 2.77
CA ARG A 22 13.61 14.59 1.36
C ARG A 22 12.81 15.78 0.81
N GLN A 23 11.56 15.93 1.23
CA GLN A 23 10.75 17.08 0.86
C GLN A 23 11.31 18.37 1.47
N ALA A 24 11.68 18.35 2.76
CA ALA A 24 12.30 19.49 3.44
C ALA A 24 13.63 19.90 2.79
N THR A 25 14.52 18.95 2.49
CA THR A 25 15.83 19.25 1.85
C THR A 25 15.67 19.84 0.45
N ASN A 26 14.57 19.55 -0.23
CA ASN A 26 14.25 20.10 -1.54
C ASN A 26 13.45 21.41 -1.46
N GLY A 27 13.35 22.05 -0.28
CA GLY A 27 12.60 23.28 -0.07
C GLY A 27 11.09 23.15 -0.24
N LYS A 28 10.56 21.92 -0.22
CA LYS A 28 9.12 21.67 -0.35
C LYS A 28 8.44 21.73 1.00
N ARG A 29 7.19 22.24 1.01
CA ARG A 29 6.35 22.25 2.21
C ARG A 29 6.10 20.82 2.68
N VAL A 30 6.51 20.50 3.91
CA VAL A 30 6.27 19.20 4.55
C VAL A 30 4.96 19.22 5.31
N ARG A 31 4.11 18.22 5.09
CA ARG A 31 2.88 17.99 5.85
C ARG A 31 3.06 16.77 6.74
N LYS A 32 2.84 16.94 8.04
CA LYS A 32 2.86 15.81 8.98
C LYS A 32 1.81 14.80 8.55
N THR A 33 2.24 13.55 8.35
CA THR A 33 1.38 12.49 7.86
C THR A 33 1.58 11.23 8.67
N THR A 34 0.47 10.68 9.15
CA THR A 34 0.41 9.33 9.71
C THR A 34 -0.13 8.42 8.63
N ILE A 35 0.63 7.38 8.28
CA ILE A 35 0.17 6.35 7.36
C ILE A 35 -0.68 5.37 8.15
N ARG A 36 -1.92 5.17 7.74
CA ARG A 36 -2.76 4.07 8.23
C ARG A 36 -2.99 3.10 7.09
N TYR A 37 -3.11 1.81 7.41
CA TYR A 37 -3.39 0.80 6.40
C TYR A 37 -4.19 -0.35 7.00
N VAL A 38 -4.89 -1.05 6.11
CA VAL A 38 -5.43 -2.38 6.35
C VAL A 38 -4.91 -3.32 5.27
N TRP A 39 -4.73 -4.58 5.61
CA TRP A 39 -4.31 -5.60 4.67
C TRP A 39 -5.08 -6.89 4.85
N ALA A 40 -5.18 -7.66 3.78
CA ALA A 40 -5.71 -9.01 3.79
C ALA A 40 -4.85 -9.95 2.95
N ARG A 41 -4.60 -11.14 3.47
CA ARG A 41 -3.96 -12.24 2.77
C ARG A 41 -5.02 -13.07 2.04
N GLU A 42 -4.70 -13.51 0.84
CA GLU A 42 -5.52 -14.34 -0.06
C GLU A 42 -4.66 -15.45 -0.66
N GLN A 43 -5.23 -16.62 -0.79
CA GLN A 43 -4.60 -17.74 -1.50
C GLN A 43 -5.70 -18.70 -1.93
N THR A 44 -5.97 -18.77 -3.24
CA THR A 44 -6.91 -19.76 -3.76
C THR A 44 -6.36 -21.18 -3.59
N ALA A 45 -7.15 -22.20 -3.88
CA ALA A 45 -6.69 -23.58 -3.81
C ALA A 45 -5.53 -23.84 -4.79
N GLU A 46 -5.61 -23.21 -5.97
CA GLU A 46 -4.68 -23.37 -7.10
C GLU A 46 -3.43 -22.47 -6.97
N ALA A 47 -3.47 -21.43 -6.14
CA ALA A 47 -2.37 -20.51 -5.96
C ALA A 47 -1.25 -21.10 -5.08
N VAL A 48 -0.04 -21.20 -5.64
CA VAL A 48 1.17 -21.69 -4.94
C VAL A 48 1.59 -20.76 -3.81
N VAL A 49 1.51 -19.44 -4.05
CA VAL A 49 1.94 -18.40 -3.10
C VAL A 49 0.77 -17.50 -2.70
N PRO A 50 0.76 -16.99 -1.46
CA PRO A 50 -0.26 -16.05 -1.04
C PRO A 50 -0.09 -14.68 -1.70
N HIS A 51 -1.22 -14.02 -1.95
CA HIS A 51 -1.33 -12.64 -2.34
C HIS A 51 -1.81 -11.80 -1.15
N TYR A 52 -1.40 -10.55 -1.13
CA TYR A 52 -1.79 -9.55 -0.16
C TYR A 52 -2.51 -8.43 -0.90
N HIS A 53 -3.62 -8.00 -0.33
CA HIS A 53 -4.31 -6.79 -0.73
C HIS A 53 -4.11 -5.77 0.36
N LEU A 54 -3.64 -4.57 0.00
CA LEU A 54 -3.40 -3.48 0.93
C LEU A 54 -4.26 -2.29 0.53
N MET A 55 -4.74 -1.59 1.55
CA MET A 55 -5.42 -0.32 1.41
C MET A 55 -4.77 0.68 2.36
N PHE A 56 -4.32 1.80 1.81
CA PHE A 56 -3.68 2.88 2.57
C PHE A 56 -4.64 4.05 2.75
N PHE A 57 -4.61 4.64 3.94
CA PHE A 57 -5.24 5.92 4.25
C PHE A 57 -4.12 6.92 4.54
N LEU A 58 -4.08 7.97 3.73
CA LEU A 58 -3.00 8.95 3.71
C LEU A 58 -3.59 10.35 3.91
N ASN A 59 -2.77 11.28 4.39
CA ASN A 59 -3.13 12.69 4.39
C ASN A 59 -3.15 13.21 2.93
N GLY A 60 -4.34 13.58 2.42
CA GLY A 60 -4.50 14.08 1.06
C GLY A 60 -3.71 15.37 0.77
N GLU A 61 -3.45 16.19 1.78
CA GLU A 61 -2.62 17.39 1.63
C GLU A 61 -1.13 17.08 1.42
N ALA A 62 -0.68 15.91 1.89
CA ALA A 62 0.68 15.42 1.71
C ALA A 62 0.81 14.56 0.45
N TYR A 63 -0.23 13.79 0.16
CA TYR A 63 -0.30 12.79 -0.90
C TYR A 63 -1.65 12.86 -1.61
N CYS A 64 -1.78 13.81 -2.54
CA CYS A 64 -3.04 14.04 -3.27
C CYS A 64 -3.32 12.98 -4.36
N SER A 65 -2.30 12.25 -4.82
CA SER A 65 -2.47 11.16 -5.77
C SER A 65 -1.34 10.14 -5.69
N LEU A 66 -1.60 8.93 -6.20
CA LEU A 66 -0.56 7.93 -6.45
C LEU A 66 0.43 8.39 -7.54
N GLY A 67 0.01 9.32 -8.40
CA GLY A 67 0.76 9.77 -9.57
C GLY A 67 0.67 8.80 -10.74
N ASN A 68 1.49 9.02 -11.76
CA ASN A 68 1.51 8.21 -12.97
C ASN A 68 2.22 6.86 -12.74
N PHE A 69 1.50 5.74 -12.88
CA PHE A 69 2.03 4.39 -12.70
C PHE A 69 3.13 3.99 -13.68
N LYS A 70 3.24 4.67 -14.83
CA LYS A 70 4.28 4.47 -15.86
C LYS A 70 5.43 5.47 -15.76
N SER A 71 5.43 6.34 -14.75
CA SER A 71 6.50 7.32 -14.58
C SER A 71 7.81 6.64 -14.19
N LYS A 72 8.91 7.09 -14.81
CA LYS A 72 10.27 6.76 -14.36
C LYS A 72 10.74 7.62 -13.19
N ASN A 73 10.03 8.70 -12.89
CA ASN A 73 10.35 9.59 -11.79
C ASN A 73 9.72 9.10 -10.48
N MET A 74 10.29 9.52 -9.36
CA MET A 74 9.75 9.17 -8.04
C MET A 74 8.40 9.86 -7.80
N ASN A 75 7.34 9.06 -7.70
CA ASN A 75 6.00 9.44 -7.26
C ASN A 75 5.51 8.44 -6.21
N LEU A 76 4.30 8.62 -5.66
CA LEU A 76 3.82 7.76 -4.58
C LEU A 76 3.68 6.29 -5.00
N ALA A 77 3.22 5.99 -6.22
CA ALA A 77 3.18 4.62 -6.73
C ALA A 77 4.59 3.97 -6.74
N ASN A 78 5.61 4.70 -7.20
CA ASN A 78 6.98 4.22 -7.20
C ASN A 78 7.58 4.12 -5.80
N LYS A 79 7.21 5.02 -4.87
CA LYS A 79 7.57 4.88 -3.45
C LYS A 79 7.02 3.58 -2.86
N ILE A 80 5.76 3.24 -3.17
CA ILE A 80 5.14 1.98 -2.72
C ILE A 80 5.85 0.76 -3.35
N ARG A 81 6.16 0.79 -4.65
CA ARG A 81 6.92 -0.28 -5.33
C ARG A 81 8.27 -0.52 -4.66
N VAL A 82 9.05 0.55 -4.48
CA VAL A 82 10.38 0.47 -3.86
C VAL A 82 10.29 0.03 -2.40
N ALA A 83 9.32 0.54 -1.65
CA ALA A 83 9.08 0.12 -0.27
C ALA A 83 8.74 -1.38 -0.17
N TRP A 84 7.91 -1.87 -1.08
CA TRP A 84 7.58 -3.29 -1.16
C TRP A 84 8.81 -4.13 -1.50
N HIS A 85 9.54 -3.75 -2.54
CA HIS A 85 10.77 -4.42 -2.94
C HIS A 85 11.79 -4.48 -1.81
N ARG A 86 12.02 -3.36 -1.10
CA ARG A 86 12.89 -3.33 0.09
C ARG A 86 12.47 -4.29 1.20
N ALA A 87 11.17 -4.59 1.31
CA ALA A 87 10.66 -5.45 2.36
C ALA A 87 10.81 -6.94 2.04
N VAL A 88 10.85 -7.30 0.75
CA VAL A 88 10.87 -8.69 0.29
C VAL A 88 12.17 -9.10 -0.42
N PHE A 89 13.00 -8.13 -0.79
CA PHE A 89 14.27 -8.31 -1.50
C PHE A 89 15.35 -7.36 -0.94
N GLU A 90 16.60 -7.83 -0.93
CA GLU A 90 17.79 -7.06 -0.55
C GLU A 90 18.69 -6.76 -1.78
N GLU A 91 18.09 -6.48 -2.94
CA GLU A 91 18.78 -6.22 -4.23
C GLU A 91 18.56 -4.78 -4.76
N ASP A 92 18.80 -4.53 -6.05
CA ASP A 92 18.56 -3.25 -6.73
C ASP A 92 17.15 -2.70 -6.46
N LEU A 93 17.09 -1.41 -6.11
CA LEU A 93 15.88 -0.68 -5.73
C LEU A 93 15.56 0.43 -6.75
N SER A 94 16.15 0.35 -7.94
CA SER A 94 15.82 1.21 -9.07
C SER A 94 14.33 1.07 -9.43
N ILE A 95 13.74 2.17 -9.89
CA ILE A 95 12.31 2.21 -10.25
C ILE A 95 12.02 1.26 -11.42
N ASP A 96 12.93 1.19 -12.38
CA ASP A 96 12.79 0.32 -13.55
C ASP A 96 12.81 -1.15 -13.11
N PHE A 97 13.77 -1.58 -12.27
CA PHE A 97 13.80 -2.95 -11.73
C PHE A 97 12.53 -3.30 -10.94
N CYS A 98 12.10 -2.40 -10.04
CA CYS A 98 10.88 -2.63 -9.25
C CYS A 98 9.62 -2.72 -10.12
N THR A 99 9.60 -2.02 -11.26
CA THR A 99 8.47 -2.03 -12.20
C THR A 99 8.48 -3.30 -13.04
N GLU A 100 9.65 -3.70 -13.56
CA GLU A 100 9.84 -4.91 -14.38
C GLU A 100 9.53 -6.19 -13.61
N ARG A 101 9.92 -6.26 -12.33
CA ARG A 101 9.61 -7.40 -11.46
C ARG A 101 8.12 -7.55 -11.16
N GLY A 102 7.32 -6.49 -11.27
CA GLY A 102 5.86 -6.56 -11.25
C GLY A 102 5.21 -6.98 -9.91
N LEU A 103 5.92 -6.86 -8.79
CA LEU A 103 5.42 -7.36 -7.49
C LEU A 103 4.24 -6.53 -6.95
N VAL A 104 4.11 -5.28 -7.33
CA VAL A 104 3.01 -4.40 -6.89
C VAL A 104 2.09 -4.09 -8.06
N GLN A 105 0.78 -4.31 -7.86
CA GLN A 105 -0.26 -3.97 -8.84
C GLN A 105 -1.19 -2.95 -8.19
N PHE A 106 -1.43 -1.84 -8.89
CA PHE A 106 -2.40 -0.84 -8.48
C PHE A 106 -3.73 -1.08 -9.18
N SER A 107 -4.84 -0.84 -8.49
CA SER A 107 -6.17 -0.83 -9.10
C SER A 107 -6.39 0.53 -9.79
N GLU A 108 -6.80 0.52 -11.05
CA GLU A 108 -7.07 1.74 -11.82
C GLU A 108 -8.15 2.62 -11.18
N LYS A 109 -9.11 2.01 -10.46
CA LYS A 109 -10.17 2.70 -9.72
C LYS A 109 -9.97 2.63 -8.19
N GLY A 110 -8.73 2.35 -7.75
CA GLY A 110 -8.39 2.11 -6.36
C GLY A 110 -8.15 3.36 -5.52
N GLN A 111 -7.97 4.52 -6.16
CA GLN A 111 -7.74 5.79 -5.47
C GLN A 111 -9.07 6.52 -5.23
N HIS A 112 -9.26 6.98 -3.99
CA HIS A 112 -10.43 7.77 -3.58
C HIS A 112 -9.94 8.92 -2.70
N GLU A 113 -10.47 10.11 -2.96
CA GLU A 113 -10.38 11.24 -2.05
C GLU A 113 -11.65 11.27 -1.22
N ILE A 114 -11.50 11.45 0.10
CA ILE A 114 -12.60 11.32 1.06
C ILE A 114 -12.51 12.50 2.01
N PHE A 115 -13.64 13.18 2.18
CA PHE A 115 -13.84 14.16 3.22
C PHE A 115 -14.78 13.57 4.28
N SER A 116 -14.61 13.94 5.54
CA SER A 116 -15.34 13.35 6.67
C SER A 116 -16.85 13.57 6.61
N ASP A 117 -17.28 14.59 5.87
CA ASP A 117 -18.66 15.01 5.66
C ASP A 117 -19.28 14.45 4.37
N ASP A 118 -18.57 13.56 3.65
CA ASP A 118 -19.07 12.89 2.45
C ASP A 118 -19.39 11.40 2.73
N PRO A 119 -20.63 11.07 3.17
CA PRO A 119 -21.03 9.70 3.44
C PRO A 119 -21.08 8.83 2.17
N VAL A 120 -21.24 9.42 0.98
CA VAL A 120 -21.28 8.67 -0.28
C VAL A 120 -19.89 8.19 -0.66
N ALA A 121 -18.87 9.06 -0.54
CA ALA A 121 -17.48 8.68 -0.72
C ALA A 121 -17.03 7.63 0.31
N ILE A 122 -17.39 7.80 1.59
CA ILE A 122 -17.10 6.82 2.64
C ILE A 122 -17.71 5.46 2.28
N LYS A 123 -18.99 5.41 1.88
CA LYS A 123 -19.65 4.16 1.49
C LYS A 123 -18.96 3.46 0.32
N LYS A 124 -18.54 4.21 -0.71
CA LYS A 124 -17.83 3.68 -1.88
C LYS A 124 -16.50 3.03 -1.49
N VAL A 125 -15.78 3.66 -0.57
CA VAL A 125 -14.50 3.21 -0.05
C VAL A 125 -14.67 1.96 0.81
N LEU A 126 -15.70 1.92 1.66
CA LEU A 126 -16.05 0.72 2.42
C LEU A 126 -16.45 -0.44 1.50
N LEU A 127 -17.14 -0.18 0.39
CA LEU A 127 -17.47 -1.21 -0.60
C LEU A 127 -16.21 -1.78 -1.27
N HIS A 128 -15.22 -0.96 -1.58
CA HIS A 128 -13.92 -1.45 -2.06
C HIS A 128 -13.15 -2.21 -0.97
N ALA A 129 -13.18 -1.73 0.28
CA ALA A 129 -12.57 -2.43 1.39
C ALA A 129 -13.23 -3.80 1.64
N ALA A 130 -14.53 -3.94 1.37
CA ALA A 130 -15.23 -5.22 1.47
C ALA A 130 -14.67 -6.30 0.52
N TYR A 131 -14.00 -5.91 -0.58
CA TYR A 131 -13.26 -6.85 -1.42
C TYR A 131 -12.17 -7.61 -0.64
N LEU A 132 -11.54 -6.96 0.35
CA LEU A 132 -10.56 -7.61 1.22
C LEU A 132 -11.15 -8.79 1.99
N ALA A 133 -12.47 -8.85 2.16
CA ALA A 133 -13.18 -9.93 2.83
C ALA A 133 -13.72 -11.01 1.87
N LYS A 134 -13.36 -10.97 0.58
CA LYS A 134 -13.79 -11.95 -0.43
C LYS A 134 -13.52 -13.37 0.07
N ARG A 135 -14.58 -14.11 0.37
CA ARG A 135 -14.51 -15.37 1.15
C ARG A 135 -13.79 -16.47 0.39
N GLU A 136 -14.01 -16.55 -0.92
CA GLU A 136 -13.58 -17.64 -1.79
C GLU A 136 -12.05 -17.76 -1.87
N THR A 137 -11.33 -16.69 -1.56
CA THR A 137 -9.87 -16.61 -1.65
C THR A 137 -9.19 -16.64 -0.27
N LYS A 138 -9.94 -16.82 0.83
CA LYS A 138 -9.38 -16.89 2.20
C LYS A 138 -9.24 -18.33 2.67
N ARG A 139 -8.01 -18.77 2.88
CA ARG A 139 -7.75 -20.05 3.57
C ARG A 139 -8.05 -19.90 5.06
N ARG A 140 -9.05 -20.61 5.55
CA ARG A 140 -9.42 -20.69 6.98
C ARG A 140 -8.87 -21.96 7.60
N GLY A 141 -8.69 -21.97 8.93
CA GLY A 141 -8.29 -23.17 9.67
C GLY A 141 -6.81 -23.59 9.51
N VAL A 142 -5.99 -22.75 8.88
CA VAL A 142 -4.57 -23.03 8.58
C VAL A 142 -3.59 -22.35 9.54
N GLY A 143 -4.07 -21.78 10.66
CA GLY A 143 -3.22 -21.15 11.68
C GLY A 143 -2.55 -19.82 11.28
N TYR A 144 -2.86 -19.27 10.11
CA TYR A 144 -2.30 -17.99 9.66
C TYR A 144 -3.25 -16.81 9.88
N GLN A 145 -2.69 -15.67 10.29
CA GLN A 145 -3.42 -14.40 10.31
C GLN A 145 -3.74 -13.95 8.87
N CYS A 146 -5.03 -13.78 8.58
CA CYS A 146 -5.51 -13.42 7.24
C CYS A 146 -5.77 -11.92 7.07
N PHE A 147 -5.81 -11.16 8.18
CA PHE A 147 -6.12 -9.73 8.20
C PHE A 147 -5.27 -9.02 9.24
N GLY A 148 -4.91 -7.79 8.95
CA GLY A 148 -4.30 -6.89 9.92
C GLY A 148 -4.32 -5.46 9.44
N GLY A 149 -3.73 -4.58 10.22
CA GLY A 149 -3.69 -3.16 9.90
C GLY A 149 -2.97 -2.37 10.99
N THR A 150 -2.98 -1.06 10.82
CA THR A 150 -2.47 -0.15 11.84
C THR A 150 -3.41 -0.17 13.05
N ASN A 151 -2.91 -0.63 14.21
CA ASN A 151 -3.60 -0.50 15.49
C ASN A 151 -3.07 0.75 16.21
N LYS A 152 -3.73 1.89 16.02
CA LYS A 152 -3.52 3.10 16.81
C LYS A 152 -4.87 3.79 17.01
#